data_AF-A0A076H8W2-F1
#
_entry.id   AF-A0A076H8W2-F1
#
_cell.length_a   1.000
_cell.length_b   1.000
_cell.length_c   1.000
_cell.angle_alpha   90.00
_cell.angle_beta   90.00
_cell.angle_gamma   90.00
#
_symmetry.space_group_name_H-M   'P 1'
#
loop_
_entity.id
_entity.type
_entity.pdbx_description
1 polymer ?
#
loop_
_entity_poly.entity_id
_entity_poly.type
_entity_poly.pdbx_seq_one_letter_code
_entity_poly.pdbx_strand_id
1 'polypeptide(L)' 'MLNELLSALRANDPDSFKRWLRGGVQDLGKPAVEELLLDWLAPFLTEDEKDRLIAWHLGVSL' A
#
# COMPACT_ATOMS: atom_id res chain seq x y z
N MET A 1 -3.00 10.73 -3.74
CA MET A 1 -2.40 9.99 -2.61
C MET A 1 -3.25 8.77 -2.24
N LEU A 2 -4.23 8.84 -1.34
CA LEU A 2 -4.97 7.64 -0.89
C LEU A 2 -5.77 6.93 -1.99
N ASN A 3 -6.42 7.68 -2.88
CA ASN A 3 -7.18 7.09 -3.99
C ASN A 3 -6.28 6.38 -5.03
N GLU A 4 -5.03 6.82 -5.16
CA GLU A 4 -4.03 6.23 -6.06
C GLU A 4 -3.55 4.88 -5.53
N LEU A 5 -3.30 4.81 -4.21
CA LEU A 5 -3.02 3.58 -3.49
C LEU A 5 -4.15 2.55 -3.64
N LEU A 6 -5.40 2.95 -3.39
CA LEU A 6 -6.56 2.06 -3.52
C LEU A 6 -6.77 1.59 -4.96
N SER A 7 -6.51 2.46 -5.94
CA SER A 7 -6.58 2.10 -7.35
C SER A 7 -5.49 1.08 -7.73
N ALA A 8 -4.26 1.27 -7.25
CA ALA A 8 -3.15 0.35 -7.48
C ALA A 8 -3.41 -1.04 -6.85
N LEU A 9 -3.91 -1.08 -5.60
CA LEU A 9 -4.30 -2.31 -4.93
C LEU A 9 -5.38 -3.07 -5.71
N ARG A 10 -6.45 -2.38 -6.12
CA ARG A 10 -7.55 -2.99 -6.87
C ARG A 10 -7.13 -3.47 -8.25
N ALA A 11 -6.25 -2.73 -8.92
CA ALA A 11 -5.71 -3.07 -10.23
C ALA A 11 -4.62 -4.16 -10.18
N ASN A 12 -4.19 -4.59 -8.98
CA ASN A 12 -3.00 -5.42 -8.79
C ASN A 12 -1.76 -4.83 -9.49
N ASP A 13 -1.57 -3.52 -9.37
CA ASP A 13 -0.47 -2.79 -10.00
C ASP A 13 0.61 -2.44 -8.95
N PRO A 14 1.62 -3.31 -8.77
CA PRO A 14 2.68 -3.10 -7.80
C PRO A 14 3.59 -1.92 -8.14
N ASP A 15 3.67 -1.49 -9.40
CA ASP A 15 4.56 -0.39 -9.80
C ASP A 15 3.94 0.97 -9.45
N SER A 16 2.63 1.12 -9.65
CA SER A 16 1.89 2.27 -9.13
C SER A 16 1.93 2.32 -7.61
N PHE A 17 1.82 1.18 -6.93
CA PHE A 17 1.99 1.09 -5.47
C PHE A 17 3.38 1.55 -5.02
N LYS A 18 4.47 1.08 -5.65
CA LYS A 18 5.85 1.49 -5.33
C LYS A 18 6.07 2.99 -5.55
N ARG A 19 5.48 3.55 -6.62
CA ARG A 19 5.56 5.00 -6.90
C ARG A 19 4.88 5.82 -5.82
N TRP A 20 3.67 5.41 -5.43
CA TRP A 20 2.95 6.04 -4.31
C TRP A 20 3.74 5.91 -3.01
N LEU A 21 4.26 4.72 -2.70
CA LEU A 21 5.04 4.44 -1.48
C LEU A 21 6.27 5.34 -1.39
N ARG A 22 7.02 5.50 -2.48
CA ARG A 22 8.20 6.37 -2.53
C ARG A 22 7.85 7.83 -2.24
N GLY A 23 6.76 8.33 -2.82
CA GLY A 23 6.27 9.68 -2.56
C GLY A 23 5.81 9.86 -1.11
N GLY A 24 5.01 8.92 -0.61
CA GLY A 24 4.53 8.94 0.78
C GLY A 24 5.68 8.92 1.80
N VAL A 25 6.71 8.10 1.58
CA VAL A 25 7.87 8.03 2.48
C VAL A 25 8.67 9.33 2.44
N GLN A 26 8.79 9.96 1.27
CA GLN A 26 9.48 11.25 1.13
C GLN A 26 8.73 12.38 1.85
N ASP A 27 7.40 12.39 1.80
CA ASP A 27 6.58 13.48 2.34
C ASP A 27 6.25 13.31 3.83
N LEU A 28 5.99 12.07 4.27
CA LEU A 28 5.47 11.75 5.61
C LEU A 28 6.48 10.97 6.48
N GLY A 29 7.51 10.40 5.87
CA GLY A 29 8.43 9.48 6.53
C GLY A 29 7.91 8.04 6.57
N LYS A 30 8.84 7.09 6.65
CA LYS A 30 8.54 5.65 6.67
C LYS A 30 7.55 5.22 7.77
N PRO A 31 7.69 5.66 9.05
CA PRO A 31 6.80 5.20 10.12
C PRO A 31 5.33 5.57 9.88
N ALA A 32 5.07 6.82 9.44
CA ALA A 32 3.72 7.28 9.17
C ALA A 32 3.06 6.56 8.00
N VAL A 33 3.85 6.16 6.99
CA VAL A 33 3.36 5.38 5.86
C VAL A 33 3.06 3.93 6.27
N GLU A 34 3.88 3.33 7.13
CA GLU A 34 3.63 1.99 7.66
C GLU A 34 2.36 1.94 8.52
N GLU A 35 2.15 2.89 9.42
CA GLU A 35 0.91 3.03 10.19
C GLU A 35 -0.31 3.24 9.27
N LEU A 36 -0.18 4.10 8.25
CA LEU A 36 -1.26 4.35 7.30
C LEU A 36 -1.65 3.07 6.54
N LEU A 37 -0.67 2.27 6.12
CA LEU A 37 -0.93 1.04 5.36
C LEU A 37 -1.45 -0.10 6.23
N LEU A 38 -0.83 -0.32 7.40
CA LEU A 38 -1.08 -1.52 8.21
C LEU A 38 -2.22 -1.31 9.22
N ASP A 39 -2.30 -0.13 9.84
CA ASP A 39 -3.27 0.12 10.91
C ASP A 39 -4.52 0.84 10.39
N TRP A 40 -4.33 1.80 9.47
CA TRP A 40 -5.44 2.63 9.01
C TRP A 40 -6.16 2.07 7.77
N LEU A 41 -5.42 1.52 6.80
CA LEU A 41 -6.02 1.02 5.56
C LEU A 41 -6.66 -0.37 5.74
N ALA A 42 -6.09 -1.21 6.60
CA ALA A 42 -6.52 -2.60 6.77
C ALA A 42 -8.03 -2.79 7.01
N PRO A 43 -8.74 -1.97 7.81
CA PRO A 43 -10.19 -2.10 7.98
C PRO A 43 -11.02 -1.93 6.69
N PHE A 44 -10.47 -1.25 5.67
CA PHE A 44 -11.17 -0.94 4.42
C PHE A 44 -10.88 -1.91 3.28
N LEU A 45 -10.00 -2.88 3.50
CA LEU A 45 -9.56 -3.85 2.50
C LEU A 45 -10.27 -5.19 2.64
N THR A 46 -10.55 -5.84 1.51
CA THR A 46 -10.91 -7.26 1.50
C THR A 46 -9.73 -8.13 1.92
N GLU A 47 -9.96 -9.40 2.25
CA GLU A 47 -8.89 -10.35 2.58
C GLU A 47 -7.86 -10.45 1.43
N ASP A 48 -8.31 -10.57 0.18
CA ASP A 48 -7.42 -10.61 -0.99
C ASP A 48 -6.59 -9.33 -1.18
N GLU A 49 -7.14 -8.17 -0.82
CA GLU A 49 -6.42 -6.89 -0.89
C GLU A 49 -5.39 -6.76 0.25
N LYS A 50 -5.72 -7.28 1.44
CA LYS A 50 -4.77 -7.36 2.58
C LYS A 50 -3.61 -8.27 2.28
N ASP A 51 -3.88 -9.46 1.74
CA ASP A 51 -2.84 -10.43 1.41
C ASP A 51 -1.88 -9.88 0.35
N ARG A 52 -2.41 -9.17 -0.66
CA ARG A 52 -1.58 -8.45 -1.64
C ARG A 52 -0.76 -7.34 -1.01
N LEU A 53 -1.35 -6.53 -0.13
CA LEU A 53 -0.63 -5.46 0.56
C LEU A 53 0.52 -6.02 1.43
N ILE A 54 0.28 -7.11 2.15
CA ILE A 54 1.27 -7.81 2.98
C ILE A 54 2.37 -8.40 2.09
N ALA A 55 2.01 -9.07 1.00
CA ALA A 55 2.98 -9.62 0.05
C ALA A 55 3.90 -8.52 -0.50
N TRP A 56 3.33 -7.41 -0.97
CA TRP A 56 4.11 -6.28 -1.48
C TRP A 56 4.99 -5.63 -0.41
N HIS A 57 4.52 -5.52 0.84
CA HIS A 57 5.33 -5.04 1.96
C HIS A 57 6.54 -5.96 2.24
N LEU A 58 6.35 -7.28 2.13
CA LEU A 58 7.40 -8.28 2.29
C LEU A 58 8.30 -8.43 1.06
N GLY A 59 8.06 -7.67 -0.02
CA GLY A 59 8.80 -7.77 -1.28
C GLY A 59 8.44 -9.00 -2.12
N VAL A 60 7.35 -9.69 -1.78
CA VAL A 60 6.80 -10.81 -2.53
C VAL A 60 5.76 -10.26 -3.53
N SER A 61 5.98 -10.45 -4.83
CA SER A 61 4.96 -10.13 -5.84
C SER A 61 4.16 -11.40 -6.13
N LEU A 62 2.86 -11.37 -5.85
CA LEU A 62 1.86 -12.37 -6.26
C LEU A 62 1.28 -12.01 -7.63
#